data_AF-A0A8A4TQ32-F1
#
_entry.id   AF-A0A8A4TQ32-F1
#
_cell.length_a   1.000
_cell.length_b   1.000
_cell.length_c   1.000
_cell.angle_alpha   90.00
_cell.angle_beta   90.00
_cell.angle_gamma   90.00
#
_symmetry.space_group_name_H-M   'P 1'
#
loop_
_entity.id
_entity.type
_entity.pdbx_description
1 polymer ?
#
loop_
_entity_poly.entity_id
_entity_poly.type
_entity_poly.pdbx_seq_one_letter_code
_entity_poly.pdbx_strand_id
1 'polypeptide(L)'
;MFHRQTSYATPIISNLVRTWVKVLALLLFVAGGSTPLLAQIPGLPKEPYGIDNLDLVVGNGEGSDNFRIALQWDWFQRTTPNRQWTILASLAPNYSVFNGETRADGVTAKLRDVGLTPVFTLIPNRFAGGWATPYVEAGIGLHYLTEKNVGFKSFSTNFQFGDHIGIGAYFGRKNAYKVGYIFQHLSNGGIDAPNPGINFHMISMGFKLR
;
A
#
# COMPACT_ATOMS: atom_id res chain seq x y z
N MET A 1 -18.21 -0.10 49.58
CA MET A 1 -16.84 0.04 49.03
C MET A 1 -16.86 -0.55 47.62
N PHE A 2 -17.16 0.26 46.60
CA PHE A 2 -17.13 -0.14 45.19
C PHE A 2 -16.33 0.91 44.44
N HIS A 3 -15.12 0.56 44.04
CA HIS A 3 -14.25 1.40 43.21
C HIS A 3 -14.50 0.99 41.76
N ARG A 4 -15.14 1.85 40.97
CA ARG A 4 -15.31 1.62 39.53
C ARG A 4 -14.27 2.49 38.81
N GLN A 5 -13.24 1.85 38.26
CA GLN A 5 -12.21 2.49 37.46
C GLN A 5 -12.82 3.10 36.19
N THR A 6 -12.60 4.40 35.99
CA THR A 6 -12.85 5.09 34.73
C THR A 6 -11.72 4.76 33.75
N SER A 7 -12.07 4.13 32.62
CA SER A 7 -11.13 3.84 31.55
C SER A 7 -10.82 5.12 30.77
N TYR A 8 -9.61 5.66 30.93
CA TYR A 8 -9.09 6.76 30.12
C TYR A 8 -8.64 6.21 28.77
N ALA A 9 -9.57 6.14 27.81
CA ALA A 9 -9.18 5.99 26.41
C ALA A 9 -8.46 7.27 25.96
N THR A 10 -7.17 7.14 25.64
CA THR A 10 -6.24 8.19 25.26
C THR A 10 -6.74 9.07 24.10
N PRO A 11 -6.80 10.42 24.24
CA PRO A 11 -7.30 11.35 23.22
C PRO A 11 -6.39 11.51 21.98
N ILE A 12 -5.27 10.79 21.92
CA ILE A 12 -4.29 10.86 20.82
C ILE A 12 -4.75 10.01 19.61
N ILE A 13 -5.36 8.84 19.87
CA ILE A 13 -5.81 7.92 18.81
C ILE A 13 -7.00 8.52 18.04
N SER A 14 -7.91 9.22 18.73
CA SER A 14 -9.07 9.85 18.10
C SER A 14 -8.72 11.03 17.20
N ASN A 15 -7.66 11.78 17.52
CA ASN A 15 -7.19 12.90 16.70
C ASN A 15 -6.42 12.43 15.47
N LEU A 16 -5.64 11.36 15.58
CA LEU A 16 -5.01 10.70 14.43
C LEU A 16 -6.07 10.18 13.46
N VAL A 17 -7.06 9.41 13.92
CA VAL A 17 -8.14 8.88 13.07
C VAL A 17 -8.94 10.01 12.41
N ARG A 18 -9.27 11.10 13.12
CA ARG A 18 -9.96 12.27 12.52
C ARG A 18 -9.12 13.01 11.49
N THR A 19 -7.80 13.03 11.66
CA THR A 19 -6.88 13.66 10.70
C THR A 19 -6.72 12.78 9.45
N TRP A 20 -6.61 11.47 9.64
CA TRP A 20 -6.57 10.49 8.54
C TRP A 20 -7.88 10.44 7.75
N VAL A 21 -9.05 10.57 8.40
CA VAL A 21 -10.34 10.69 7.72
C VAL A 21 -10.43 11.96 6.87
N LYS A 22 -9.86 13.08 7.33
CA LYS A 22 -9.78 14.33 6.53
C LYS A 22 -8.83 14.21 5.34
N VAL A 23 -7.71 13.50 5.52
CA VAL A 23 -6.79 13.18 4.42
C VAL A 23 -7.46 12.24 3.41
N LEU A 24 -8.17 11.20 3.87
CA LEU A 24 -8.94 10.30 2.99
C LEU A 24 -10.07 11.02 2.26
N ALA A 25 -10.78 11.93 2.92
CA ALA A 25 -11.83 12.74 2.32
C ALA A 25 -11.27 13.73 1.28
N LEU A 26 -10.08 14.30 1.54
CA LEU A 26 -9.37 15.12 0.56
C LEU A 26 -8.92 14.27 -0.64
N LEU A 27 -8.44 13.05 -0.42
CA LEU A 27 -8.07 12.09 -1.48
C LEU A 27 -9.27 11.67 -2.34
N LEU A 28 -10.45 11.47 -1.73
CA LEU A 28 -11.71 11.19 -2.44
C LEU A 28 -12.23 12.42 -3.20
N PHE A 29 -12.03 13.63 -2.67
CA PHE A 29 -12.40 14.88 -3.34
C PHE A 29 -11.48 15.17 -4.55
N VAL A 30 -10.19 14.83 -4.44
CA VAL A 30 -9.22 14.91 -5.55
C VAL A 30 -9.58 13.94 -6.68
N ALA A 31 -10.08 12.74 -6.36
CA ALA A 31 -10.58 11.78 -7.35
C ALA A 31 -11.90 12.22 -8.03
N GLY A 32 -12.63 13.19 -7.46
CA GLY A 32 -13.98 13.62 -7.89
C GLY A 32 -14.06 14.73 -8.95
N GLY A 33 -12.93 15.19 -9.52
CA GLY A 33 -12.97 15.98 -10.76
C GLY A 33 -13.44 17.44 -10.65
N SER A 34 -12.81 18.26 -9.81
CA SER A 34 -12.87 19.73 -9.98
C SER A 34 -11.48 20.30 -10.29
N THR A 35 -11.25 20.52 -11.58
CA THR A 35 -9.96 20.87 -12.21
C THR A 35 -9.35 22.25 -11.83
N PRO A 36 -10.09 23.33 -11.51
CA PRO A 36 -9.44 24.65 -11.38
C PRO A 36 -8.79 24.93 -10.01
N LEU A 37 -9.18 24.21 -8.95
CA LEU A 37 -8.66 24.46 -7.59
C LEU A 37 -7.38 23.67 -7.31
N LEU A 38 -7.28 22.44 -7.84
CA LEU A 38 -6.13 21.55 -7.64
C LEU A 38 -4.88 22.05 -8.36
N ALA A 39 -5.02 22.65 -9.54
CA ALA A 39 -3.87 23.22 -10.29
C ALA A 39 -3.09 24.32 -9.53
N GLN A 40 -3.66 24.86 -8.45
CA GLN A 40 -3.05 25.92 -7.64
C GLN A 40 -2.24 25.39 -6.43
N ILE A 41 -2.32 24.09 -6.12
CA ILE A 41 -1.59 23.49 -4.99
C ILE A 41 -0.17 23.12 -5.45
N PRO A 42 0.89 23.72 -4.87
CA PRO A 42 2.26 23.40 -5.25
C PRO A 42 2.60 21.93 -5.00
N GLY A 43 3.04 21.21 -6.04
CA GLY A 43 3.46 19.80 -5.96
C GLY A 43 2.43 18.78 -6.45
N LEU A 44 1.23 19.22 -6.88
CA LEU A 44 0.33 18.35 -7.63
C LEU A 44 0.81 18.18 -9.09
N PRO A 45 0.66 16.99 -9.71
CA PRO A 45 0.97 16.78 -11.11
C PRO A 45 0.12 17.69 -12.02
N LYS A 46 0.70 18.14 -13.13
CA LYS A 46 0.02 18.98 -14.15
C LYS A 46 -1.17 18.27 -14.81
N GLU A 47 -1.11 16.95 -14.87
CA GLU A 47 -2.18 16.08 -15.37
C GLU A 47 -2.52 15.08 -14.26
N PRO A 48 -3.29 15.49 -13.24
CA PRO A 48 -3.52 14.68 -12.06
C PRO A 48 -4.43 13.49 -12.36
N TYR A 49 -4.88 13.28 -13.60
CA TYR A 49 -5.74 12.17 -14.01
C TYR A 49 -4.94 11.22 -14.91
N GLY A 50 -4.58 10.05 -14.40
CA GLY A 50 -3.88 9.04 -15.18
C GLY A 50 -3.23 7.98 -14.30
N ILE A 51 -3.09 6.77 -14.85
CA ILE A 51 -2.28 5.73 -14.23
C ILE A 51 -0.83 5.95 -14.66
N ASP A 52 0.07 6.12 -13.71
CA ASP A 52 1.48 6.39 -13.96
C ASP A 52 2.30 5.10 -14.05
N ASN A 53 1.93 4.05 -13.29
CA ASN A 53 2.64 2.77 -13.30
C ASN A 53 1.70 1.56 -13.22
N LEU A 54 2.13 0.46 -13.82
CA LEU A 54 1.59 -0.89 -13.63
C LEU A 54 2.66 -1.74 -12.94
N ASP A 55 2.32 -2.40 -11.84
CA ASP A 55 3.19 -3.35 -11.16
C ASP A 55 2.63 -4.77 -11.23
N LEU A 56 3.55 -5.70 -11.48
CA LEU A 56 3.35 -7.13 -11.30
C LEU A 56 4.17 -7.57 -10.10
N VAL A 57 3.52 -8.22 -9.15
CA VAL A 57 4.12 -8.58 -7.87
C VAL A 57 3.90 -10.06 -7.63
N VAL A 58 4.97 -10.75 -7.24
CA VAL A 58 4.95 -12.15 -6.79
C VAL A 58 5.49 -12.20 -5.39
N GLY A 59 4.95 -13.07 -4.55
CA GLY A 59 5.45 -13.23 -3.20
C GLY A 59 5.12 -14.56 -2.58
N ASN A 60 5.83 -14.86 -1.51
CA ASN A 60 5.60 -16.03 -0.68
C ASN A 60 5.68 -15.60 0.79
N GLY A 61 4.89 -16.26 1.63
CA GLY A 61 4.95 -16.04 3.06
C GLY A 61 4.05 -16.98 3.83
N GLU A 62 4.61 -17.58 4.88
CA GLU A 62 3.89 -18.38 5.88
C GLU A 62 2.95 -19.43 5.26
N GLY A 63 3.46 -20.17 4.27
CA GLY A 63 2.72 -21.23 3.56
C GLY A 63 1.74 -20.71 2.50
N SER A 64 1.90 -19.47 2.05
CA SER A 64 1.03 -18.90 1.02
C SER A 64 1.82 -18.21 -0.08
N ASP A 65 1.49 -18.53 -1.32
CA ASP A 65 1.95 -17.80 -2.48
C ASP A 65 0.97 -16.69 -2.83
N ASN A 66 1.50 -15.58 -3.33
CA ASN A 66 0.75 -14.41 -3.73
C ASN A 66 1.16 -13.96 -5.14
N PHE A 67 0.18 -13.70 -5.99
CA PHE A 67 0.37 -12.94 -7.22
C PHE A 67 -0.53 -11.71 -7.18
N ARG A 68 0.01 -10.55 -7.47
CA ARG A 68 -0.69 -9.26 -7.42
C ARG A 68 -0.42 -8.45 -8.68
N ILE A 69 -1.47 -7.80 -9.15
CA ILE A 69 -1.40 -6.72 -10.13
C ILE A 69 -1.82 -5.45 -9.42
N ALA A 70 -1.01 -4.40 -9.52
CA ALA A 70 -1.31 -3.10 -8.94
C ALA A 70 -1.15 -2.00 -9.99
N LEU A 71 -2.00 -0.99 -9.91
CA LEU A 71 -1.80 0.26 -10.63
C LEU A 71 -1.31 1.30 -9.63
N GLN A 72 -0.49 2.25 -10.07
CA GLN A 72 -0.13 3.41 -9.26
C GLN A 72 -0.57 4.69 -9.95
N TRP A 73 -1.24 5.52 -9.19
CA TRP A 73 -1.60 6.88 -9.56
C TRP A 73 -0.83 7.84 -8.67
N ASP A 74 0.14 8.53 -9.25
CA ASP A 74 0.98 9.52 -8.56
C ASP A 74 0.19 10.82 -8.43
N TRP A 75 -0.24 11.14 -7.21
CA TRP A 75 -1.07 12.33 -6.95
C TRP A 75 -0.29 13.47 -6.32
N PHE A 76 0.91 13.22 -5.79
CA PHE A 76 1.77 14.26 -5.23
C PHE A 76 3.24 13.93 -5.47
N GLN A 77 4.00 14.93 -5.91
CA GLN A 77 5.46 14.82 -6.01
C GLN A 77 6.12 16.13 -5.58
N ARG A 78 7.09 16.04 -4.67
CA ARG A 78 7.84 17.20 -4.19
C ARG A 78 9.31 16.88 -3.95
N THR A 79 10.16 17.68 -4.57
CA THR A 79 11.59 17.74 -4.23
C THR A 79 11.80 18.61 -2.99
N THR A 80 12.62 18.17 -2.05
CA THR A 80 12.98 18.94 -0.84
C THR A 80 13.71 20.23 -1.21
N PRO A 81 13.65 21.30 -0.38
CA PRO A 81 14.33 22.57 -0.68
C PRO A 81 15.84 22.43 -0.92
N ASN A 82 16.50 21.53 -0.18
CA ASN A 82 17.93 21.21 -0.35
C ASN A 82 18.23 20.30 -1.57
N ARG A 83 17.19 19.92 -2.34
CA ARG A 83 17.24 19.06 -3.53
C ARG A 83 17.80 17.65 -3.30
N GLN A 84 18.01 17.22 -2.06
CA GLN A 84 18.57 15.89 -1.77
C GLN A 84 17.57 14.77 -2.00
N TRP A 85 16.28 15.04 -1.79
CA TRP A 85 15.24 14.02 -1.82
C TRP A 85 14.05 14.45 -2.67
N THR A 86 13.40 13.49 -3.29
CA THR A 86 12.07 13.61 -3.87
C THR A 86 11.12 12.70 -3.11
N ILE A 87 10.01 13.25 -2.66
CA ILE A 87 8.90 12.55 -2.03
C ILE A 87 7.81 12.40 -3.07
N LEU A 88 7.38 11.17 -3.29
CA LEU A 88 6.25 10.81 -4.15
C LEU A 88 5.16 10.19 -3.27
N ALA A 89 3.92 10.57 -3.50
CA ALA A 89 2.78 9.88 -2.92
C ALA A 89 1.85 9.39 -4.03
N SER A 90 1.51 8.11 -3.94
CA SER A 90 0.76 7.40 -4.96
C SER A 90 -0.44 6.69 -4.32
N LEU A 91 -1.52 6.54 -5.07
CA LEU A 91 -2.65 5.70 -4.69
C LEU A 91 -2.56 4.40 -5.51
N ALA A 92 -2.56 3.26 -4.82
CA ALA A 92 -2.30 1.96 -5.43
C ALA A 92 -3.48 1.00 -5.25
N PRO A 93 -4.51 1.04 -6.14
CA PRO A 93 -5.48 -0.04 -6.23
C PRO A 93 -4.79 -1.31 -6.74
N ASN A 94 -5.15 -2.45 -6.15
CA ASN A 94 -4.58 -3.74 -6.51
C ASN A 94 -5.61 -4.87 -6.47
N TYR A 95 -5.30 -5.91 -7.24
CA TYR A 95 -5.99 -7.19 -7.20
C TYR A 95 -4.94 -8.29 -7.02
N SER A 96 -5.18 -9.19 -6.06
CA SER A 96 -4.24 -10.25 -5.73
C SER A 96 -4.93 -11.60 -5.62
N VAL A 97 -4.20 -12.67 -5.93
CA VAL A 97 -4.62 -14.05 -5.76
C VAL A 97 -3.65 -14.74 -4.82
N PHE A 98 -4.19 -15.44 -3.83
CA PHE A 98 -3.46 -16.16 -2.82
C PHE A 98 -3.70 -17.65 -3.03
N ASN A 99 -2.63 -18.44 -3.01
CA ASN A 99 -2.69 -19.89 -2.96
C ASN A 99 -2.02 -20.33 -1.66
N GLY A 100 -2.81 -20.73 -0.68
CA GLY A 100 -2.30 -21.31 0.58
C GLY A 100 -1.96 -22.78 0.42
N GLU A 101 -1.22 -23.34 1.39
CA GLU A 101 -0.85 -24.76 1.37
C GLU A 101 -2.08 -25.68 1.28
N THR A 102 -1.86 -26.82 0.62
CA THR A 102 -2.83 -27.91 0.56
C THR A 102 -3.00 -28.51 1.96
N ARG A 103 -4.23 -28.49 2.47
CA ARG A 103 -4.56 -29.11 3.76
C ARG A 103 -4.52 -30.64 3.66
N ALA A 104 -4.54 -31.31 4.82
CA ALA A 104 -4.49 -32.78 4.90
C ALA A 104 -5.66 -33.50 4.20
N ASP A 105 -6.74 -32.79 3.89
CA ASP A 105 -7.90 -33.26 3.12
C ASP A 105 -7.73 -33.10 1.59
N GLY A 106 -6.58 -32.60 1.13
CA GLY A 106 -6.28 -32.35 -0.28
C GLY A 106 -6.80 -31.02 -0.83
N VAL A 107 -7.41 -30.16 -0.01
CA VAL A 107 -7.98 -28.88 -0.46
C VAL A 107 -6.94 -27.76 -0.35
N THR A 108 -6.63 -27.13 -1.48
CA THR A 108 -5.81 -25.90 -1.55
C THR A 108 -6.67 -24.68 -1.27
N ALA A 109 -6.34 -23.91 -0.24
CA ALA A 109 -7.06 -22.68 0.08
C ALA A 109 -6.70 -21.58 -0.93
N LYS A 110 -7.65 -21.23 -1.80
CA LYS A 110 -7.48 -20.13 -2.76
C LYS A 110 -8.36 -18.96 -2.39
N LEU A 111 -7.81 -17.76 -2.33
CA LEU A 111 -8.60 -16.54 -2.15
C LEU A 111 -8.15 -15.42 -3.07
N ARG A 112 -9.03 -14.43 -3.20
CA ARG A 112 -8.77 -13.20 -3.94
C ARG A 112 -8.82 -12.03 -2.97
N ASP A 113 -8.05 -11.00 -3.29
CA ASP A 113 -7.92 -9.78 -2.52
C ASP A 113 -8.07 -8.58 -3.46
N VAL A 114 -8.85 -7.60 -3.03
CA VAL A 114 -8.88 -6.27 -3.65
C VAL A 114 -8.40 -5.28 -2.60
N GLY A 115 -7.36 -4.53 -2.93
CA GLY A 115 -6.75 -3.58 -2.03
C GLY A 115 -6.69 -2.17 -2.59
N LEU A 116 -6.59 -1.20 -1.70
CA LEU A 116 -6.31 0.19 -2.02
C LEU A 116 -5.30 0.73 -1.00
N THR A 117 -4.12 1.12 -1.47
CA THR A 117 -3.02 1.53 -0.59
C THR A 117 -2.49 2.91 -0.97
N PRO A 118 -2.52 3.92 -0.08
CA PRO A 118 -1.64 5.07 -0.21
C PRO A 118 -0.19 4.65 0.05
N VAL A 119 0.70 4.94 -0.91
CA VAL A 119 2.12 4.62 -0.86
C VAL A 119 2.93 5.89 -0.86
N PHE A 120 3.88 5.99 0.07
CA PHE A 120 4.86 7.08 0.12
C PHE A 120 6.22 6.55 -0.28
N THR A 121 6.80 7.15 -1.31
CA THR A 121 8.07 6.75 -1.89
C THR A 121 9.09 7.88 -1.72
N LEU A 122 10.24 7.55 -1.15
CA LEU A 122 11.35 8.48 -0.94
C LEU A 122 12.50 8.13 -1.89
N ILE A 123 12.89 9.11 -2.70
CA ILE A 123 13.85 8.96 -3.79
C ILE A 123 15.05 9.89 -3.57
N PRO A 124 16.28 9.38 -3.37
CA PRO A 124 17.49 10.19 -3.29
C PRO A 124 17.90 10.74 -4.67
N ASN A 125 17.89 12.06 -4.83
CA ASN A 125 18.18 12.73 -6.10
C ASN A 125 19.64 12.66 -6.53
N ARG A 126 20.57 12.30 -5.63
CA ARG A 126 21.99 12.15 -5.96
C ARG A 126 22.27 11.06 -7.01
N PHE A 127 21.31 10.16 -7.23
CA PHE A 127 21.37 9.11 -8.25
C PHE A 127 20.56 9.44 -9.51
N ALA A 128 19.90 10.61 -9.56
CA ALA A 128 19.10 11.00 -10.71
C ALA A 128 19.96 11.10 -11.98
N GLY A 129 19.48 10.51 -13.07
CA GLY A 129 20.22 10.45 -14.34
C GLY A 129 21.29 9.36 -14.40
N GLY A 130 21.51 8.61 -13.31
CA GLY A 130 22.32 7.39 -13.32
C GLY A 130 21.63 6.22 -14.03
N TRP A 131 22.32 5.08 -14.09
CA TRP A 131 21.77 3.84 -14.67
C TRP A 131 20.63 3.24 -13.84
N ALA A 132 20.61 3.52 -12.53
CA ALA A 132 19.54 3.18 -11.61
C ALA A 132 19.36 4.28 -10.55
N THR A 133 18.11 4.53 -10.17
CA THR A 133 17.72 5.45 -9.09
C THR A 133 17.06 4.64 -7.98
N PRO A 134 17.71 4.43 -6.82
CA PRO A 134 17.11 3.66 -5.73
C PRO A 134 15.92 4.41 -5.12
N TYR A 135 15.07 3.69 -4.38
CA TYR A 135 13.99 4.26 -3.58
C TYR A 135 13.71 3.39 -2.35
N VAL A 136 13.03 3.99 -1.38
CA VAL A 136 12.37 3.27 -0.28
C VAL A 136 10.90 3.67 -0.25
N GLU A 137 10.01 2.75 0.08
CA GLU A 137 8.57 2.99 0.11
C GLU A 137 7.91 2.42 1.37
N ALA A 138 6.79 3.00 1.77
CA ALA A 138 5.94 2.48 2.82
C ALA A 138 4.47 2.84 2.55
N GLY A 139 3.55 1.98 2.98
CA GLY A 139 2.11 2.21 2.81
C GLY A 139 1.27 1.44 3.82
N ILE A 140 0.09 1.97 4.12
CA ILE A 140 -0.92 1.36 4.99
C ILE A 140 -2.22 1.33 4.21
N GLY A 141 -2.62 0.14 3.78
CA GLY A 141 -3.72 -0.08 2.86
C GLY A 141 -4.94 -0.73 3.48
N LEU A 142 -6.05 -0.61 2.76
CA LEU A 142 -7.30 -1.32 3.05
C LEU A 142 -7.43 -2.48 2.06
N HIS A 143 -7.76 -3.67 2.57
CA HIS A 143 -7.86 -4.90 1.79
C HIS A 143 -9.17 -5.62 2.09
N TYR A 144 -9.74 -6.23 1.05
CA TYR A 144 -10.93 -7.07 1.17
C TYR A 144 -10.67 -8.43 0.54
N LEU A 145 -10.62 -9.45 1.39
CA LEU A 145 -10.43 -10.83 1.02
C LEU A 145 -11.78 -11.48 0.69
N THR A 146 -11.84 -12.29 -0.36
CA THR A 146 -13.07 -13.06 -0.67
C THR A 146 -13.36 -14.12 0.38
N GLU A 147 -12.31 -14.63 1.04
CA GLU A 147 -12.40 -15.67 2.04
C GLU A 147 -11.67 -15.25 3.31
N LYS A 148 -12.09 -15.76 4.46
CA LYS A 148 -11.47 -15.48 5.76
C LYS A 148 -10.34 -16.46 6.10
N ASN A 149 -10.14 -17.49 5.29
CA ASN A 149 -9.23 -18.60 5.59
C ASN A 149 -8.13 -18.70 4.53
N VAL A 150 -6.87 -18.67 4.95
CA VAL A 150 -5.69 -18.92 4.12
C VAL A 150 -4.88 -20.03 4.77
N GLY A 151 -4.74 -21.18 4.11
CA GLY A 151 -4.05 -22.34 4.69
C GLY A 151 -4.64 -22.71 6.05
N PHE A 152 -3.83 -22.71 7.11
CA PHE A 152 -4.27 -22.98 8.49
C PHE A 152 -4.69 -21.74 9.28
N LYS A 153 -4.67 -20.55 8.67
CA LYS A 153 -4.99 -19.27 9.33
C LYS A 153 -6.42 -18.83 9.04
N SER A 154 -7.12 -18.37 10.07
CA SER A 154 -8.44 -17.76 9.97
C SER A 154 -8.38 -16.32 10.49
N PHE A 155 -8.75 -15.36 9.65
CA PHE A 155 -8.64 -13.92 9.94
C PHE A 155 -9.90 -13.30 10.58
N SER A 156 -10.96 -14.09 10.78
CA SER A 156 -12.30 -13.69 11.28
C SER A 156 -13.08 -12.64 10.47
N THR A 157 -12.40 -11.77 9.74
CA THR A 157 -12.98 -10.72 8.89
C THR A 157 -12.50 -10.87 7.45
N ASN A 158 -13.32 -10.44 6.50
CA ASN A 158 -12.89 -10.30 5.10
C ASN A 158 -12.07 -9.02 4.92
N PHE A 159 -12.40 -7.98 5.68
CA PHE A 159 -11.64 -6.74 5.72
C PHE A 159 -10.36 -6.89 6.52
N GLN A 160 -9.24 -6.40 5.96
CA GLN A 160 -7.91 -6.43 6.54
C GLN A 160 -7.20 -5.09 6.30
N PHE A 161 -6.28 -4.71 7.19
CA PHE A 161 -5.24 -3.72 6.96
C PHE A 161 -4.01 -4.39 6.38
N GLY A 162 -3.45 -3.79 5.33
CA GLY A 162 -2.24 -4.25 4.66
C GLY A 162 -1.13 -3.20 4.77
N ASP A 163 -0.21 -3.41 5.68
CA ASP A 163 0.92 -2.51 5.91
C ASP A 163 2.14 -3.05 5.19
N HIS A 164 2.91 -2.20 4.51
CA HIS A 164 4.14 -2.63 3.88
C HIS A 164 5.26 -1.60 3.98
N ILE A 165 6.48 -2.14 3.89
CA ILE A 165 7.70 -1.39 3.62
C ILE A 165 8.40 -2.03 2.42
N GLY A 166 9.05 -1.22 1.61
CA GLY A 166 9.74 -1.69 0.42
C GLY A 166 11.00 -0.91 0.12
N ILE A 167 11.87 -1.55 -0.65
CA ILE A 167 13.09 -0.94 -1.21
C ILE A 167 13.21 -1.38 -2.67
N GLY A 168 13.80 -0.55 -3.50
CA GLY A 168 14.01 -0.93 -4.89
C GLY A 168 14.78 0.11 -5.69
N ALA A 169 14.70 -0.01 -7.01
CA ALA A 169 15.29 0.95 -7.92
C ALA A 169 14.45 1.12 -9.19
N TYR A 170 14.42 2.36 -9.68
CA TYR A 170 14.02 2.68 -11.03
C TYR A 170 15.22 2.55 -11.98
N PHE A 171 15.02 2.07 -13.20
CA PHE A 171 16.08 1.90 -14.18
C PHE A 171 15.55 1.98 -15.62
N GLY A 172 16.47 1.94 -16.58
CA GLY A 172 16.18 2.08 -18.00
C GLY A 172 16.00 3.54 -18.43
N ARG A 173 15.75 3.76 -19.71
CA ARG A 173 15.66 5.10 -20.30
C ARG A 173 14.55 5.90 -19.61
N LYS A 174 14.90 7.03 -18.99
CA LYS A 174 13.97 7.89 -18.23
C LYS A 174 13.26 7.17 -17.08
N ASN A 175 13.91 6.20 -16.43
CA ASN A 175 13.33 5.45 -15.30
C ASN A 175 12.02 4.73 -15.69
N ALA A 176 11.97 4.12 -16.88
CA ALA A 176 10.79 3.46 -17.41
C ALA A 176 10.42 2.15 -16.69
N TYR A 177 11.36 1.55 -15.97
CA TYR A 177 11.15 0.30 -15.23
C TYR A 177 11.46 0.49 -13.75
N LYS A 178 10.80 -0.30 -12.91
CA LYS A 178 10.98 -0.37 -11.46
C LYS A 178 11.16 -1.82 -11.06
N VAL A 179 12.10 -2.11 -10.17
CA VAL A 179 12.16 -3.40 -9.47
C VAL A 179 12.26 -3.14 -7.98
N GLY A 180 11.56 -3.95 -7.18
CA GLY A 180 11.51 -3.75 -5.74
C GLY A 180 11.32 -5.04 -4.97
N TYR A 181 11.73 -4.99 -3.71
CA TYR A 181 11.37 -5.94 -2.69
C TYR A 181 10.39 -5.27 -1.72
N ILE A 182 9.32 -5.97 -1.35
CA ILE A 182 8.28 -5.50 -0.44
C ILE A 182 8.11 -6.55 0.66
N PHE A 183 8.15 -6.09 1.91
CA PHE A 183 7.66 -6.86 3.04
C PHE A 183 6.28 -6.32 3.42
N GLN A 184 5.27 -7.20 3.40
CA GLN A 184 3.88 -6.83 3.72
C GLN A 184 3.33 -7.65 4.87
N HIS A 185 2.67 -6.99 5.81
CA HIS A 185 1.87 -7.61 6.87
C HIS A 185 0.38 -7.33 6.61
N LEU A 186 -0.44 -8.38 6.67
CA LEU A 186 -1.89 -8.29 6.50
C LEU A 186 -2.59 -8.80 7.78
N SER A 187 -3.45 -7.98 8.39
CA SER A 187 -4.20 -8.36 9.59
C SER A 187 -5.48 -7.54 9.77
N ASN A 188 -6.39 -7.95 10.66
CA ASN A 188 -7.63 -7.22 10.89
C ASN A 188 -7.48 -6.07 11.91
N GLY A 189 -6.27 -5.78 12.38
CA GLY A 189 -6.01 -4.72 13.36
C GLY A 189 -6.66 -4.93 14.74
N GLY A 190 -7.13 -6.14 15.05
CA GLY A 190 -7.82 -6.46 16.30
C GLY A 190 -9.33 -6.17 16.28
N ILE A 191 -9.94 -6.05 15.09
CA ILE A 191 -11.39 -5.88 14.95
C ILE A 191 -12.15 -7.11 15.49
N ASP A 192 -11.65 -8.32 15.22
CA ASP A 192 -12.24 -9.56 15.70
C ASP A 192 -11.17 -10.65 15.91
N ALA A 193 -11.46 -11.65 16.74
CA ALA A 193 -10.56 -12.75 17.03
C ALA A 193 -11.07 -14.08 16.41
N PRO A 194 -10.18 -15.02 16.04
CA PRO A 194 -8.73 -14.90 15.98
C PRO A 194 -8.24 -13.93 14.87
N ASN A 195 -7.06 -13.33 15.08
CA ASN A 195 -6.35 -12.52 14.09
C ASN A 195 -4.87 -12.93 14.06
N PRO A 196 -4.52 -14.04 13.38
CA PRO A 196 -3.14 -14.50 13.34
C PRO A 196 -2.23 -13.58 12.49
N GLY A 197 -2.83 -12.76 11.61
CA GLY A 197 -2.11 -12.02 10.58
C GLY A 197 -1.38 -12.94 9.58
N ILE A 198 -0.84 -12.35 8.52
CA ILE A 198 0.07 -13.03 7.60
C ILE A 198 1.13 -12.08 7.07
N ASN A 199 2.36 -12.56 6.98
CA ASN A 199 3.49 -11.82 6.43
C ASN A 199 3.84 -12.36 5.04
N PHE A 200 4.21 -11.47 4.12
CA PHE A 200 4.69 -11.81 2.79
C PHE A 200 6.02 -11.14 2.49
N HIS A 201 6.89 -11.90 1.84
CA HIS A 201 8.07 -11.42 1.14
C HIS A 201 7.74 -11.39 -0.35
N MET A 202 7.82 -10.20 -0.95
CA MET A 202 7.36 -9.99 -2.32
C MET A 202 8.43 -9.32 -3.17
N ILE A 203 8.45 -9.67 -4.46
CA ILE A 203 9.22 -9.00 -5.51
C ILE A 203 8.24 -8.33 -6.47
N SER A 204 8.51 -7.06 -6.75
CA SER A 204 7.71 -6.22 -7.64
C SER A 204 8.51 -5.84 -8.89
N MET A 205 7.85 -5.92 -10.05
CA MET A 205 8.34 -5.38 -11.31
C MET A 205 7.30 -4.38 -11.84
N GLY A 206 7.72 -3.13 -11.98
CA GLY A 206 6.89 -2.02 -12.39
C GLY A 206 7.27 -1.46 -13.75
N PHE A 207 6.25 -1.00 -14.47
CA PHE A 207 6.35 -0.39 -15.79
C PHE A 207 5.68 0.97 -15.78
N LYS A 208 6.45 1.99 -16.16
CA LYS A 208 5.94 3.34 -16.29
C LYS A 208 5.08 3.45 -17.56
N LEU A 209 3.86 3.97 -17.41
CA LEU A 209 2.88 4.09 -18.49
C LEU A 209 2.81 5.50 -19.08
N ARG A 210 3.25 6.52 -18.34
CA ARG A 210 3.19 7.94 -18.74
C ARG A 210 4.46 8.69 -18.39
#